data_AF-A0A1G5DVZ9-F1
#
_entry.id   AF-A0A1G5DVZ9-F1
#
_cell.length_a   1.000
_cell.length_b   1.000
_cell.length_c   1.000
_cell.angle_alpha   90.00
_cell.angle_beta   90.00
_cell.angle_gamma   90.00
#
_symmetry.space_group_name_H-M   'P 1'
#
loop_
_entity.id
_entity.type
_entity.pdbx_description
1 polymer ?
#
loop_
_entity_poly.entity_id
_entity_poly.type
_entity_poly.pdbx_seq_one_letter_code
_entity_poly.pdbx_strand_id
1 'polypeptide(L)'
;MGMSGLGSPEISKRETGDKGEVFILKKLKAIGFDGFVTPGSKSPADIFAVKRRQNYYHIMLIQVKASKNVNSIKKLTDNQIEKLNELAKFVKERIKKSELLKNYGSSSILISTGYAGVHSNQAGENLRHLLKHTDRFHFIKIKLVGDSLKTAKEKAEIAHSLKK
;
A
#
# COMPACT_ATOMS: atom_id res chain seq x y z
N MET A 1 30.75 38.10 -17.06
CA MET A 1 29.81 38.17 -15.92
C MET A 1 28.40 38.11 -16.50
N GLY A 2 27.50 37.19 -16.17
CA GLY A 2 27.51 36.11 -15.19
C GLY A 2 26.72 34.91 -15.71
N MET A 3 27.07 33.73 -15.21
CA MET A 3 26.35 32.49 -15.49
C MET A 3 25.04 32.49 -14.70
N SER A 4 23.92 32.42 -15.43
CA SER A 4 22.59 32.16 -14.89
C SER A 4 22.58 30.77 -14.27
N GLY A 5 22.29 30.68 -12.97
CA GLY A 5 22.26 29.44 -12.23
C GLY A 5 21.29 28.42 -12.83
N LEU A 6 21.79 27.21 -13.04
CA LEU A 6 21.00 26.02 -13.32
C LEU A 6 20.02 25.81 -12.17
N GLY A 7 18.72 26.02 -12.44
CA GLY A 7 17.65 25.67 -11.50
C GLY A 7 17.76 24.19 -11.14
N SER A 8 17.65 23.88 -9.85
CA SER A 8 17.66 22.49 -9.35
C SER A 8 16.64 21.66 -10.15
N PRO A 9 17.00 20.44 -10.61
CA PRO A 9 16.12 19.65 -11.48
C PRO A 9 14.79 19.43 -10.77
N GLU A 10 13.72 19.96 -11.37
CA GLU A 10 12.39 19.84 -10.81
C GLU A 10 11.94 18.38 -10.98
N ILE A 11 12.01 17.60 -9.90
CA ILE A 11 11.61 16.19 -9.90
C ILE A 11 10.15 16.09 -10.37
N SER A 12 9.89 15.23 -11.35
CA SER A 12 8.58 15.09 -11.98
C SER A 12 7.53 14.54 -11.01
N LYS A 13 6.24 14.74 -11.32
CA LYS A 13 5.12 14.16 -10.54
C LYS A 13 5.21 12.63 -10.47
N ARG A 14 5.70 11.99 -11.54
CA ARG A 14 5.87 10.55 -11.63
C ARG A 14 6.93 10.04 -10.67
N GLU A 15 8.12 10.62 -10.70
CA GLU A 15 9.20 10.27 -9.77
C GLU A 15 8.81 10.53 -8.30
N THR A 16 7.98 11.55 -8.05
CA THR A 16 7.44 11.83 -6.71
C THR A 16 6.51 10.69 -6.24
N GLY A 17 5.68 10.15 -7.14
CA GLY A 17 4.84 8.98 -6.92
C GLY A 17 5.66 7.73 -6.64
N ASP A 18 6.55 7.36 -7.56
CA ASP A 18 7.39 6.16 -7.51
C ASP A 18 8.22 6.13 -6.20
N LYS A 19 8.85 7.25 -5.83
CA LYS A 19 9.61 7.32 -4.57
C LYS A 19 8.71 7.23 -3.33
N GLY A 20 7.49 7.77 -3.40
CA GLY A 20 6.48 7.63 -2.35
C GLY A 20 6.05 6.17 -2.15
N GLU A 21 5.86 5.41 -3.23
CA GLU A 21 5.54 3.98 -3.17
C GLU A 21 6.68 3.18 -2.54
N VAL A 22 7.93 3.45 -2.94
CA VAL A 22 9.13 2.83 -2.33
C VAL A 22 9.22 3.14 -0.84
N PHE A 23 8.90 4.38 -0.42
CA PHE A 23 8.87 4.76 0.99
C PHE A 23 7.82 3.95 1.79
N ILE A 24 6.61 3.78 1.26
CA ILE A 24 5.58 2.97 1.90
C ILE A 24 5.99 1.50 1.97
N LEU A 25 6.58 0.96 0.91
CA LEU A 25 7.10 -0.40 0.92
C LEU A 25 8.18 -0.59 2.00
N LYS A 26 9.10 0.37 2.18
CA LYS A 26 10.09 0.33 3.27
C LYS A 26 9.43 0.30 4.65
N LYS A 27 8.38 1.10 4.87
CA LYS A 27 7.60 1.07 6.12
C LYS A 27 6.93 -0.29 6.35
N LEU A 28 6.34 -0.88 5.32
CA LEU A 28 5.75 -2.22 5.38
C LEU A 28 6.80 -3.28 5.74
N LYS A 29 7.99 -3.22 5.13
CA LYS A 29 9.11 -4.09 5.47
C LYS A 29 9.55 -3.94 6.93
N ALA A 30 9.62 -2.73 7.46
CA ALA A 30 9.94 -2.49 8.88
C ALA A 30 8.90 -3.07 9.87
N ILE A 31 7.64 -3.20 9.46
CA ILE A 31 6.60 -3.91 10.24
C ILE A 31 6.50 -5.40 9.91
N GLY A 32 7.44 -5.94 9.12
CA GLY A 32 7.61 -7.37 8.84
C GLY A 32 6.70 -7.91 7.74
N PHE A 33 6.28 -7.07 6.81
CA PHE A 33 5.68 -7.51 5.55
C PHE A 33 6.75 -7.68 4.49
N ASP A 34 6.57 -8.66 3.62
CA ASP A 34 7.24 -8.68 2.33
C ASP A 34 6.29 -8.13 1.26
N GLY A 35 6.80 -7.60 0.16
CA GLY A 35 5.96 -7.01 -0.86
C GLY A 35 6.71 -6.33 -2.00
N PHE A 36 5.94 -5.90 -2.99
CA PHE A 36 6.44 -5.25 -4.19
C PHE A 36 5.54 -4.08 -4.61
N VAL A 37 6.13 -3.16 -5.37
CA VAL A 37 5.44 -2.06 -6.05
C VAL A 37 4.98 -2.55 -7.42
N THR A 38 3.74 -2.24 -7.80
CA THR A 38 3.21 -2.60 -9.12
C THR A 38 3.74 -1.65 -10.20
N PRO A 39 4.20 -2.15 -11.35
CA PRO A 39 4.77 -1.30 -12.37
C PRO A 39 3.70 -0.48 -13.09
N GLY A 40 3.91 0.84 -13.16
CA GLY A 40 3.20 1.74 -14.06
C GLY A 40 1.71 1.93 -13.77
N SER A 41 1.30 1.86 -12.51
CA SER A 41 -0.10 2.04 -12.07
C SER A 41 -1.12 1.18 -12.83
N LYS A 42 -0.69 0.02 -13.33
CA LYS A 42 -1.54 -0.94 -14.08
C LYS A 42 -2.53 -1.70 -13.17
N SER A 43 -2.49 -1.42 -11.88
CA SER A 43 -3.33 -2.04 -10.85
C SER A 43 -4.00 -0.95 -10.02
N PRO A 44 -5.23 -1.17 -9.52
CA PRO A 44 -5.86 -0.30 -8.54
C PRO A 44 -5.08 -0.11 -7.23
N ALA A 45 -4.19 -1.05 -6.90
CA ALA A 45 -3.23 -0.94 -5.80
C ALA A 45 -1.81 -0.75 -6.34
N ASP A 46 -1.11 0.27 -5.85
CA ASP A 46 0.30 0.52 -6.13
C ASP A 46 1.21 -0.50 -5.41
N ILE A 47 0.79 -1.06 -4.26
CA ILE A 47 1.61 -2.01 -3.47
C ILE A 47 0.82 -3.27 -3.12
N PHE A 48 1.46 -4.41 -3.32
CA PHE A 48 1.05 -5.71 -2.81
C PHE A 48 2.02 -6.15 -1.72
N ALA A 49 1.51 -6.43 -0.52
CA ALA A 49 2.32 -6.89 0.58
C ALA A 49 1.68 -8.09 1.29
N VAL A 50 2.50 -9.00 1.79
CA VAL A 50 2.08 -10.20 2.50
C VAL A 50 2.89 -10.37 3.79
N LYS A 51 2.21 -10.85 4.84
CA LYS A 51 2.85 -11.24 6.09
C LYS A 51 2.24 -12.54 6.61
N ARG A 52 3.08 -13.52 6.91
CA ARG A 52 2.68 -14.67 7.73
C ARG A 52 2.53 -14.21 9.18
N ARG A 53 1.31 -14.28 9.70
CA ARG A 53 1.01 -14.15 11.14
C ARG A 53 0.97 -15.57 11.73
N GLN A 54 0.84 -15.74 13.04
CA GLN A 54 0.83 -17.09 13.65
C GLN A 54 -0.20 -18.05 13.02
N ASN A 55 -1.44 -17.59 12.78
CA ASN A 55 -2.54 -18.47 12.36
C ASN A 55 -3.17 -18.12 11.00
N TYR A 56 -2.66 -17.09 10.31
CA TYR A 56 -3.17 -16.69 9.00
C TYR A 56 -2.11 -15.95 8.17
N TYR A 57 -2.36 -15.84 6.87
CA TYR A 57 -1.65 -14.90 5.99
C TYR A 57 -2.41 -13.59 5.91
N HIS A 58 -1.69 -12.47 6.02
CA HIS A 58 -2.26 -11.14 5.85
C HIS A 58 -1.73 -10.54 4.56
N ILE A 59 -2.61 -10.34 3.58
CA ILE A 59 -2.33 -9.63 2.32
C ILE A 59 -2.85 -8.19 2.45
N MET A 60 -2.00 -7.21 2.20
CA MET A 60 -2.33 -5.79 2.13
C MET A 60 -2.21 -5.30 0.70
N LEU A 61 -3.27 -4.66 0.22
CA LEU A 61 -3.32 -3.96 -1.07
C LEU A 61 -3.43 -2.47 -0.74
N ILE A 62 -2.40 -1.69 -1.09
CA ILE A 62 -2.34 -0.28 -0.73
C ILE A 62 -2.24 0.57 -1.98
N GLN A 63 -3.07 1.60 -2.03
CA GLN A 63 -2.95 2.67 -3.02
C GLN A 63 -2.22 3.86 -2.41
N VAL A 64 -1.22 4.38 -3.10
CA VAL A 64 -0.38 5.49 -2.63
C VAL A 64 -0.73 6.76 -3.37
N LYS A 65 -0.77 7.89 -2.66
CA LYS A 65 -0.78 9.21 -3.29
C LYS A 65 0.31 10.04 -2.65
N ALA A 66 1.26 10.48 -3.48
CA ALA A 66 2.36 11.32 -3.04
C ALA A 66 2.24 12.73 -3.62
N SER A 67 2.61 13.74 -2.84
CA SER A 67 2.71 15.12 -3.34
C SER A 67 3.82 15.89 -2.64
N LYS A 68 4.41 16.86 -3.35
CA LYS A 68 5.35 17.84 -2.78
C LYS A 68 4.67 18.89 -1.91
N ASN A 69 3.37 19.11 -2.09
CA ASN A 69 2.57 19.98 -1.24
C ASN A 69 1.60 19.13 -0.43
N VAL A 70 1.76 19.15 0.91
CA VAL A 70 0.94 18.37 1.85
C VAL A 70 -0.57 18.55 1.64
N ASN A 71 -1.03 19.77 1.34
CA ASN A 71 -2.45 20.07 1.18
C ASN A 71 -3.02 19.56 -0.15
N SER A 72 -2.16 19.11 -1.07
CA SER A 72 -2.54 18.61 -2.39
C SER A 72 -2.46 17.08 -2.50
N ILE A 73 -2.15 16.39 -1.39
CA ILE A 73 -2.22 14.92 -1.36
C ILE A 73 -3.67 14.51 -1.57
N LYS A 74 -3.98 13.99 -2.77
CA LYS A 74 -5.33 13.60 -3.14
C LYS A 74 -5.80 12.42 -2.30
N LYS A 75 -6.99 12.53 -1.70
CA LYS A 75 -7.73 11.38 -1.20
C LYS A 75 -8.19 10.50 -2.37
N LEU A 76 -8.46 9.23 -2.09
CA LEU A 76 -9.09 8.37 -3.09
C LEU A 76 -10.57 8.75 -3.25
N THR A 77 -11.04 8.72 -4.49
CA THR A 77 -12.47 8.81 -4.78
C THR A 77 -13.17 7.50 -4.48
N ASP A 78 -14.50 7.51 -4.33
CA ASP A 78 -15.29 6.30 -4.07
C ASP A 78 -15.09 5.25 -5.17
N ASN A 79 -15.04 5.66 -6.44
CA ASN A 79 -14.72 4.77 -7.57
C ASN A 79 -13.32 4.14 -7.46
N GLN A 80 -12.32 4.88 -6.97
CA GLN A 80 -10.99 4.31 -6.74
C GLN A 80 -11.00 3.29 -5.59
N ILE A 81 -11.75 3.57 -4.53
CA ILE A 81 -11.92 2.65 -3.40
C ILE A 81 -12.65 1.38 -3.86
N GLU A 82 -13.69 1.52 -4.69
CA GLU A 82 -14.44 0.41 -5.27
C GLU A 82 -13.54 -0.49 -6.12
N LYS A 83 -12.80 0.07 -7.07
CA LYS A 83 -11.83 -0.69 -7.90
C LYS A 83 -10.77 -1.40 -7.06
N LEU A 84 -10.30 -0.78 -5.98
CA LEU A 84 -9.36 -1.40 -5.05
C LEU A 84 -10.01 -2.59 -4.30
N ASN A 85 -11.28 -2.48 -3.94
CA ASN A 85 -12.04 -3.57 -3.31
C ASN A 85 -12.37 -4.70 -4.30
N GLU A 86 -12.64 -4.39 -5.55
CA GLU A 86 -12.78 -5.38 -6.64
C GLU A 86 -11.48 -6.15 -6.86
N LEU A 87 -10.33 -5.46 -6.85
CA LEU A 87 -9.03 -6.10 -6.90
C LEU A 87 -8.85 -7.09 -5.73
N ALA A 88 -9.26 -6.74 -4.51
CA ALA A 88 -9.21 -7.65 -3.38
C ALA A 88 -10.08 -8.90 -3.57
N LYS A 89 -11.27 -8.76 -4.18
CA LYS A 89 -12.14 -9.89 -4.55
C LYS A 89 -11.45 -10.76 -5.60
N PHE A 90 -10.86 -10.16 -6.62
CA PHE A 90 -10.11 -10.86 -7.66
C PHE A 90 -8.94 -11.65 -7.08
N VAL A 91 -8.15 -11.06 -6.18
CA VAL A 91 -7.04 -11.75 -5.49
C VAL A 91 -7.54 -12.96 -4.71
N LYS A 92 -8.64 -12.82 -3.95
CA LYS A 92 -9.27 -13.96 -3.26
C LYS A 92 -9.64 -15.09 -4.21
N GLU A 93 -10.27 -14.76 -5.34
CA GLU A 93 -10.66 -15.75 -6.34
C GLU A 93 -9.46 -16.43 -6.98
N ARG A 94 -8.40 -15.68 -7.30
CA ARG A 94 -7.16 -16.23 -7.84
C ARG A 94 -6.45 -17.16 -6.86
N ILE A 95 -6.40 -16.83 -5.56
CA ILE A 95 -5.82 -17.72 -4.55
C ILE A 95 -6.55 -19.06 -4.51
N LYS A 96 -7.88 -19.05 -4.64
CA LYS A 96 -8.68 -20.29 -4.61
C LYS A 96 -8.54 -21.14 -5.88
N LYS A 97 -8.38 -20.49 -7.04
CA LYS A 97 -8.45 -21.15 -8.36
C LYS A 97 -7.09 -21.40 -9.01
N SER A 98 -6.02 -20.77 -8.53
CA SER A 98 -4.69 -20.91 -9.11
C SER A 98 -4.00 -22.19 -8.67
N GLU A 99 -3.53 -22.98 -9.63
CA GLU A 99 -2.71 -24.17 -9.36
C GLU A 99 -1.40 -23.83 -8.64
N LEU A 100 -0.80 -22.68 -8.96
CA LEU A 100 0.41 -22.19 -8.30
C LEU A 100 0.19 -21.91 -6.80
N LEU A 101 -1.05 -21.62 -6.40
CA LEU A 101 -1.43 -21.29 -5.02
C LEU A 101 -2.27 -22.40 -4.37
N LYS A 102 -2.32 -23.61 -4.96
CA LYS A 102 -3.13 -24.72 -4.46
C LYS A 102 -2.85 -25.04 -2.98
N ASN A 103 -1.58 -24.93 -2.57
CA ASN A 103 -1.14 -25.17 -1.19
C ASN A 103 -1.66 -24.12 -0.20
N TYR A 104 -2.11 -22.96 -0.68
CA TYR A 104 -2.63 -21.85 0.13
C TYR A 104 -4.16 -21.74 0.07
N GLY A 105 -4.84 -22.42 -0.85
CA GLY A 105 -6.30 -22.41 -0.95
C GLY A 105 -7.01 -22.93 0.32
N SER A 106 -6.31 -23.76 1.11
CA SER A 106 -6.80 -24.27 2.39
C SER A 106 -6.47 -23.40 3.60
N SER A 107 -5.57 -22.42 3.44
CA SER A 107 -5.07 -21.56 4.53
C SER A 107 -6.08 -20.49 4.95
N SER A 108 -5.98 -20.05 6.20
CA SER A 108 -6.65 -18.83 6.68
C SER A 108 -5.94 -17.60 6.13
N ILE A 109 -6.67 -16.73 5.44
CA ILE A 109 -6.12 -15.53 4.79
C ILE A 109 -7.02 -14.33 5.05
N LEU A 110 -6.42 -13.21 5.44
CA LEU A 110 -7.05 -11.90 5.46
C LEU A 110 -6.45 -11.06 4.33
N ILE A 111 -7.29 -10.55 3.45
CA ILE A 111 -6.93 -9.55 2.44
C ILE A 111 -7.54 -8.23 2.89
N SER A 112 -6.74 -7.17 2.93
CA SER A 112 -7.18 -5.84 3.37
C SER A 112 -6.76 -4.79 2.36
N THR A 113 -7.63 -3.81 2.13
CA THR A 113 -7.36 -2.67 1.25
C THR A 113 -7.15 -1.39 2.05
N GLY A 114 -6.25 -0.53 1.58
CA GLY A 114 -5.99 0.74 2.24
C GLY A 114 -5.32 1.77 1.34
N TYR A 115 -5.08 2.92 1.93
CA TYR A 115 -4.53 4.10 1.30
C TYR A 115 -3.39 4.66 2.15
N ALA A 116 -2.35 5.16 1.49
CA ALA A 116 -1.28 5.92 2.12
C ALA A 116 -1.02 7.24 1.39
N GLY A 117 -1.20 8.35 2.10
CA GLY A 117 -0.87 9.70 1.67
C GLY A 117 0.54 10.08 2.11
N VAL A 118 1.42 10.39 1.15
CA VAL A 118 2.83 10.70 1.38
C VAL A 118 3.12 12.16 1.01
N HIS A 119 3.71 12.89 1.95
CA HIS A 119 4.32 14.18 1.66
C HIS A 119 5.78 13.98 1.28
N SER A 120 6.13 14.44 0.09
CA SER A 120 7.46 14.36 -0.49
C SER A 120 8.13 15.72 -0.43
N ASN A 121 8.72 16.05 0.71
CA ASN A 121 9.39 17.34 0.89
C ASN A 121 10.79 17.29 0.26
N GLN A 122 11.14 18.30 -0.53
CA GLN A 122 12.50 18.45 -1.03
C GLN A 122 13.30 19.20 0.05
N ALA A 123 14.26 18.52 0.69
CA ALA A 123 15.12 19.10 1.70
C ALA A 123 16.56 19.12 1.16
N GLY A 124 16.93 20.24 0.53
CA GLY A 124 18.19 20.35 -0.22
C GLY A 124 18.20 19.42 -1.44
N GLU A 125 19.30 18.70 -1.65
CA GLU A 125 19.44 17.72 -2.74
C GLU A 125 18.67 16.41 -2.49
N ASN A 126 18.18 16.18 -1.26
CA ASN A 126 17.54 14.93 -0.87
C ASN A 126 16.02 15.08 -0.74
N LEU A 127 15.29 14.10 -1.27
CA LEU A 127 13.83 14.05 -1.15
C LEU A 127 13.46 13.29 0.12
N ARG A 128 12.87 13.98 1.10
CA ARG A 128 12.42 13.43 2.37
C ARG A 128 10.93 13.10 2.29
N HIS A 129 10.59 11.85 2.58
CA HIS A 129 9.19 11.40 2.63
C HIS A 129 8.65 11.36 4.05
N LEU A 130 7.42 11.84 4.22
CA LEU A 130 6.67 11.80 5.48
C LEU A 130 5.28 11.20 5.21
N LEU A 131 4.89 10.23 6.03
CA LEU A 131 3.54 9.71 6.03
C LEU A 131 2.59 10.76 6.64
N LYS A 132 1.47 11.05 5.97
CA LYS A 132 0.50 12.06 6.42
C LYS A 132 -0.89 11.50 6.67
N HIS A 133 -1.35 10.64 5.77
CA HIS A 133 -2.68 10.05 5.86
C HIS A 133 -2.58 8.54 5.65
N THR A 134 -3.38 7.81 6.39
CA THR A 134 -3.59 6.38 6.19
C THR A 134 -5.05 6.08 6.39
N ASP A 135 -5.64 5.35 5.46
CA ASP A 135 -7.00 4.87 5.61
C ASP A 135 -7.07 3.39 5.30
N ARG A 136 -8.01 2.71 5.96
CA ARG A 136 -8.34 1.32 5.68
C ARG A 136 -9.77 1.27 5.17
N PHE A 137 -9.98 0.65 4.01
CA PHE A 137 -11.30 0.61 3.38
C PHE A 137 -12.03 -0.70 3.65
N HIS A 138 -11.42 -1.84 3.29
CA HIS A 138 -12.15 -3.10 3.26
C HIS A 138 -11.34 -4.30 3.75
N PHE A 139 -12.07 -5.34 4.16
CA PHE A 139 -11.52 -6.62 4.58
C PHE A 139 -12.26 -7.76 3.88
N ILE A 140 -11.48 -8.66 3.29
CA ILE A 140 -11.97 -9.90 2.72
C ILE A 140 -11.23 -11.05 3.38
N LYS A 141 -11.96 -12.10 3.72
CA LYS A 141 -11.41 -13.29 4.37
C LYS A 141 -11.54 -14.56 3.53
N ILE A 142 -10.62 -15.47 3.80
CA ILE A 142 -10.66 -16.90 3.47
C ILE A 142 -10.53 -17.64 4.81
N LYS A 143 -11.54 -18.45 5.16
CA LYS A 143 -11.57 -19.37 6.32
C LYS A 143 -11.38 -18.79 7.74
N LEU A 144 -11.21 -17.48 7.91
CA LEU A 144 -11.20 -16.82 9.23
C LEU A 144 -12.62 -16.68 9.80
N VAL A 145 -12.85 -17.03 11.06
CA VAL A 145 -14.17 -16.93 11.73
C VAL A 145 -14.01 -16.56 13.21
N GLY A 146 -15.09 -16.07 13.83
CA GLY A 146 -15.13 -15.74 15.26
C GLY A 146 -13.98 -14.82 15.71
N ASP A 147 -13.37 -15.16 16.83
CA ASP A 147 -12.30 -14.38 17.46
C ASP A 147 -11.06 -14.25 16.57
N SER A 148 -10.72 -15.30 15.81
CA SER A 148 -9.59 -15.25 14.87
C SER A 148 -9.76 -14.15 13.82
N LEU A 149 -10.98 -13.91 13.35
CA LEU A 149 -11.28 -12.82 12.42
C LEU A 149 -11.20 -11.45 13.11
N LYS A 150 -11.69 -11.34 14.34
CA LYS A 150 -11.64 -10.09 15.11
C LYS A 150 -10.20 -9.66 15.33
N THR A 151 -9.36 -10.55 15.87
CA THR A 151 -7.93 -10.29 16.06
C THR A 151 -7.22 -9.99 14.73
N ALA A 152 -7.59 -10.68 13.65
CA ALA A 152 -6.99 -10.41 12.34
C ALA A 152 -7.31 -9.00 11.84
N LYS A 153 -8.55 -8.52 12.01
CA LYS A 153 -8.95 -7.15 11.65
C LYS A 153 -8.20 -6.10 12.48
N GLU A 154 -8.14 -6.27 13.80
CA GLU A 154 -7.40 -5.35 14.70
C GLU A 154 -5.92 -5.26 14.31
N LYS A 155 -5.27 -6.42 14.10
CA LYS A 155 -3.85 -6.45 13.67
C LYS A 155 -3.64 -5.83 12.29
N ALA A 156 -4.65 -5.85 11.44
CA ALA A 156 -4.59 -5.24 10.13
C ALA A 156 -4.82 -3.72 10.18
N GLU A 157 -5.71 -3.23 11.04
CA GLU A 157 -5.87 -1.79 11.32
C GLU A 157 -4.57 -1.18 11.84
N ILE A 158 -3.91 -1.85 12.79
CA ILE A 158 -2.59 -1.43 13.28
C ILE A 158 -1.57 -1.40 12.13
N ALA A 159 -1.56 -2.41 11.26
CA ALA A 159 -0.64 -2.46 10.12
C ALA A 159 -0.88 -1.31 9.12
N HIS A 160 -2.14 -0.98 8.82
CA HIS A 160 -2.51 0.14 7.94
C HIS A 160 -2.12 1.51 8.52
N SER A 161 -1.95 1.63 9.84
CA SER A 161 -1.43 2.88 10.43
C SER A 161 0.02 3.18 10.01
N LEU A 162 0.78 2.17 9.54
CA LEU A 162 2.19 2.28 9.13
C LEU A 162 3.09 2.99 10.17
N LYS A 163 2.69 2.91 11.44
CA LYS A 163 3.41 3.44 12.59
C LYS A 163 4.56 2.50 12.97
N LYS A 164 5.70 2.71 12.32
CA LYS A 164 7.06 2.34 12.73
C LYS A 164 8.07 3.24 12.03
#